data_AF-A0A353BIL3-F1
#
_entry.id   AF-A0A353BIL3-F1
#
_cell.length_a   1.000
_cell.length_b   1.000
_cell.length_c   1.000
_cell.angle_alpha   90.00
_cell.angle_beta   90.00
_cell.angle_gamma   90.00
#
_symmetry.space_group_name_H-M   'P 1'
#
loop_
_entity.id
_entity.type
_entity.pdbx_description
1 polymer ?
#
loop_
_entity_poly.entity_id
_entity_poly.type
_entity_poly.pdbx_seq_one_letter_code
_entity_poly.pdbx_strand_id
1 'polypeptide(L)' 'MVISHHGEREKGSPVTPATLEALVLHHCDYLDSQAGAFTRIIKREGGQNRRWSDYVNLIDRHIYLPEPPEETEEPRLL' A
#
# COMPACT_ATOMS: atom_id res chain seq x y z
N MET A 1 -25.84 -8.06 23.71
CA MET A 1 -25.65 -9.42 23.18
C MET A 1 -24.87 -9.32 21.89
N VAL A 2 -23.80 -10.09 21.84
CA VAL A 2 -22.86 -10.23 20.73
C VAL A 2 -23.59 -10.90 19.56
N ILE A 3 -23.55 -10.28 18.38
CA ILE A 3 -23.66 -11.04 17.14
C ILE A 3 -22.38 -10.75 16.37
N SER A 4 -21.36 -11.53 16.70
CA SER A 4 -20.26 -11.83 15.79
C SER A 4 -20.85 -12.61 14.63
N HIS A 5 -20.89 -12.00 13.44
CA HIS A 5 -20.77 -12.73 12.20
C HIS A 5 -19.63 -12.08 11.41
N HIS A 6 -18.42 -12.50 11.77
CA HIS A 6 -17.26 -12.41 10.89
C HIS A 6 -17.56 -13.28 9.67
N GLY A 7 -17.53 -12.68 8.48
CA GLY A 7 -17.79 -13.38 7.23
C GLY A 7 -17.89 -12.43 6.05
N GLU A 8 -16.81 -11.71 5.77
CA GLU A 8 -16.30 -11.50 4.40
C GLU A 8 -17.32 -11.05 3.33
N ARG A 9 -17.86 -9.83 3.44
CA ARG A 9 -18.64 -9.19 2.35
C ARG A 9 -18.42 -7.70 2.16
N GLU A 10 -17.40 -7.10 2.77
CA GLU A 10 -17.30 -5.63 2.82
C GLU A 10 -15.99 -5.08 2.26
N LYS A 11 -15.66 -5.46 1.02
CA LYS A 11 -14.90 -4.57 0.12
C LYS A 11 -15.91 -3.83 -0.76
N GLY A 12 -16.63 -2.88 -0.16
CA GLY A 12 -17.05 -1.61 -0.79
C GLY A 12 -17.88 -1.58 -2.08
N SER A 13 -18.42 -2.67 -2.62
CA SER A 13 -19.51 -2.58 -3.62
C SER A 13 -20.35 -3.87 -3.63
N PRO A 14 -21.66 -3.80 -3.31
CA PRO A 14 -22.55 -4.96 -3.18
C PRO A 14 -22.96 -5.59 -4.53
N VAL A 15 -22.32 -5.21 -5.64
CA VAL A 15 -22.65 -5.69 -6.98
C VAL A 15 -21.36 -6.04 -7.70
N THR A 16 -21.26 -7.28 -8.19
CA THR A 16 -20.21 -7.68 -9.14
C THR A 16 -20.25 -6.70 -10.32
N PRO A 17 -19.11 -6.07 -10.68
CA PRO A 17 -19.09 -5.07 -11.74
C PRO A 17 -19.72 -5.66 -13.02
N ALA A 18 -20.87 -5.12 -13.41
CA ALA A 18 -21.68 -5.62 -14.52
C ALA A 18 -21.31 -4.97 -15.86
N THR A 19 -20.40 -3.99 -15.84
CA THR A 19 -19.89 -3.28 -17.01
C THR A 19 -18.37 -3.23 -16.99
N LEU A 20 -17.76 -3.03 -18.16
CA LEU A 20 -16.30 -2.92 -18.30
C LEU A 20 -15.76 -1.74 -17.49
N GLU A 21 -16.46 -0.60 -17.50
CA GLU A 21 -16.10 0.59 -16.75
C GLU A 21 -16.13 0.34 -15.24
N ALA A 22 -17.14 -0.39 -14.75
CA ALA A 22 -17.23 -0.73 -13.33
C ALA A 22 -16.12 -1.71 -12.91
N LEU A 23 -15.74 -2.65 -13.79
CA LEU A 23 -14.63 -3.58 -13.53
C LEU A 23 -13.29 -2.84 -13.44
N VAL A 24 -13.03 -1.94 -14.40
CA VAL A 24 -11.82 -1.12 -14.42
C VAL A 24 -11.77 -0.22 -13.18
N LEU A 25 -12.86 0.47 -12.86
CA LEU A 25 -12.92 1.37 -11.70
C LEU A 25 -12.67 0.62 -10.39
N HIS A 26 -13.28 -0.57 -10.23
CA HIS A 26 -13.06 -1.42 -9.06
C HIS A 26 -11.59 -1.82 -8.92
N HIS A 27 -10.93 -2.21 -10.03
CA HIS A 27 -9.51 -2.52 -9.99
C HIS A 27 -8.63 -1.30 -9.71
N CYS A 28 -8.96 -0.13 -10.26
CA CYS A 28 -8.25 1.11 -9.96
C CYS A 28 -8.33 1.47 -8.48
N ASP A 29 -9.51 1.40 -7.87
CA ASP A 29 -9.70 1.68 -6.44
C ASP A 29 -8.93 0.69 -5.55
N TYR A 30 -8.94 -0.59 -5.92
CA TYR A 30 -8.17 -1.62 -5.23
C TYR A 30 -6.66 -1.41 -5.36
N LEU A 31 -6.18 -0.99 -6.54
CA LEU A 31 -4.78 -0.67 -6.77
C LEU A 31 -4.36 0.59 -6.00
N ASP A 32 -5.19 1.63 -5.97
CA ASP A 32 -4.94 2.86 -5.21
C ASP A 32 -4.80 2.57 -3.71
N SER A 33 -5.73 1.78 -3.16
CA SER A 33 -5.69 1.32 -1.78
C SER A 33 -4.38 0.58 -1.44
N GLN A 34 -3.92 -0.32 -2.33
CA GLN A 34 -2.65 -1.01 -2.14
C GLN A 34 -1.46 -0.06 -2.27
N ALA A 35 -1.46 0.85 -3.24
CA ALA A 35 -0.38 1.83 -3.44
C ALA A 35 -0.23 2.75 -2.23
N GLY A 36 -1.34 3.18 -1.62
CA GLY A 36 -1.35 3.96 -0.39
C GLY A 36 -0.73 3.19 0.79
N ALA A 37 -1.05 1.90 0.94
CA ALA A 37 -0.44 1.04 1.95
C ALA A 37 1.08 0.91 1.75
N PHE A 38 1.53 0.65 0.53
CA PHE A 38 2.95 0.57 0.18
C PHE A 38 3.69 1.87 0.53
N THR A 39 3.14 3.01 0.12
CA THR A 39 3.73 4.34 0.36
C THR A 39 3.88 4.62 1.86
N ARG A 40 2.88 4.27 2.67
CA ARG A 40 2.93 4.45 4.12
C ARG A 40 4.02 3.59 4.78
N ILE A 41 4.18 2.35 4.32
CA ILE A 41 5.19 1.43 4.86
C ILE A 41 6.59 1.88 4.48
N ILE A 42 6.80 2.25 3.21
CA ILE A 42 8.07 2.81 2.73
C ILE A 42 8.45 4.05 3.53
N LYS A 43 7.51 4.97 3.79
CA LYS A 43 7.80 6.17 4.60
C LYS A 43 8.11 5.87 6.06
N ARG A 44 7.54 4.82 6.63
CA ARG A 44 7.72 4.45 8.05
C ARG A 44 9.02 3.68 8.30
N GLU A 45 9.35 2.77 7.39
CA GLU A 45 10.48 1.83 7.57
C GLU A 45 11.69 2.17 6.68
N GLY A 46 11.51 3.04 5.68
CA GLY A 46 12.60 3.57 4.87
C GLY A 46 13.65 4.31 5.70
N GLY A 47 14.91 4.23 5.27
CA GLY A 47 16.05 4.87 5.95
C GLY A 47 16.65 4.07 7.10
N GLN A 48 16.08 2.94 7.52
CA GLN A 48 16.60 2.13 8.63
C GLN A 48 17.80 1.22 8.27
N ASN A 49 18.53 1.52 7.19
CA ASN A 49 19.58 0.65 6.63
C ASN A 49 19.11 -0.81 6.36
N ARG A 50 17.83 -0.97 6.01
CA ARG A 50 17.19 -2.23 5.64
C ARG A 50 16.65 -2.13 4.22
N ARG A 51 16.81 -3.20 3.44
CA ARG A 51 16.33 -3.28 2.04
C ARG A 51 14.88 -3.79 1.92
N TRP A 52 14.35 -4.37 2.98
CA TRP A 52 13.02 -4.99 3.01
C TRP A 52 12.28 -4.59 4.28
N SER A 53 10.97 -4.40 4.15
CA SER A 53 10.06 -4.21 5.27
C SER A 53 9.88 -5.51 6.07
N ASP A 54 9.34 -5.39 7.27
CA ASP A 54 8.77 -6.55 7.96
C ASP A 54 7.60 -7.15 7.15
N TYR A 55 7.19 -8.37 7.50
CA TYR A 55 6.09 -9.04 6.81
C TYR A 55 4.78 -8.27 7.00
N VAL A 56 4.16 -7.87 5.89
CA VAL A 56 2.96 -7.04 5.93
C VAL A 56 1.73 -7.92 5.72
N ASN A 57 1.05 -8.29 6.82
CA ASN A 57 -0.16 -9.14 6.78
C ASN A 57 -1.25 -8.62 5.83
N LEU A 58 -1.37 -7.30 5.64
CA LEU A 58 -2.41 -6.71 4.77
C LEU A 58 -2.26 -7.09 3.29
N ILE A 59 -1.03 -7.34 2.84
CA ILE A 59 -0.68 -7.63 1.44
C ILE A 59 0.09 -8.95 1.28
N ASP A 60 0.22 -9.69 2.39
CA ASP A 60 0.81 -11.02 2.50
C ASP A 60 2.25 -11.12 1.94
N ARG A 61 3.05 -10.06 2.09
CA ARG A 61 4.41 -9.99 1.50
C ARG A 61 5.33 -9.01 2.22
N HIS A 62 6.63 -9.11 1.92
CA HIS A 62 7.62 -8.07 2.22
C HIS A 62 7.65 -7.01 1.11
N ILE A 63 7.86 -5.75 1.50
CA ILE A 63 7.96 -4.62 0.59
C ILE A 63 9.43 -4.20 0.47
N TYR A 64 9.86 -3.88 -0.74
CA TYR A 64 11.18 -3.29 -0.97
C TYR A 64 11.23 -1.84 -0.44
N LEU A 65 12.27 -1.54 0.35
CA LEU A 65 12.49 -0.21 0.89
C LEU A 65 13.59 0.49 0.07
N PRO A 66 13.28 1.57 -0.67
CA PRO A 66 14.29 2.34 -1.37
C PRO A 66 15.26 2.98 -0.35
N GLU A 67 16.54 3.01 -0.71
CA GLU A 67 17.51 3.81 0.02
C GLU A 67 17.11 5.29 -0.09
N PRO A 68 17.26 6.08 0.99
CA PRO A 68 17.03 7.51 0.90
C PRO A 68 17.94 8.07 -0.20
N PRO A 69 17.47 9.05 -1.00
CA PRO A 69 18.35 9.71 -1.94
C PRO A 69 19.59 10.19 -1.20
N GLU A 70 20.79 9.89 -1.72
CA GLU A 70 22.01 10.50 -1.21
C GLU A 70 21.78 12.02 -1.21
N GLU A 71 21.88 12.66 -0.05
CA GLU A 71 21.93 14.11 0.00
C GLU A 71 23.16 14.52 -0.80
N THR A 72 22.95 14.87 -2.06
CA THR A 72 23.97 15.56 -2.85
C THR A 72 24.25 16.83 -2.10
N GLU A 73 25.32 16.85 -1.30
CA GLU A 73 25.84 18.06 -0.70
C GLU A 73 26.12 19.02 -1.87
N GLU A 74 25.20 19.94 -2.13
CA GLU A 74 25.47 21.03 -3.06
C GLU A 74 26.71 21.74 -2.50
N PRO A 75 27.81 21.78 -3.26
CA PRO A 75 29.02 22.42 -2.77
C PRO A 75 28.65 23.87 -2.49
N ARG A 76 28.71 24.27 -1.21
CA ARG A 76 28.63 25.67 -0.81
C ARG A 76 29.73 26.42 -1.55
N LEU A 77 29.37 27.05 -2.65
CA LEU A 77 30.25 27.97 -3.37
C LEU A 77 30.51 29.14 -2.42
N LEU A 78 31.76 29.19 -1.92
CA LEU A 78 32.34 30.32 -1.19
C LEU A 78 32.61 31.49 -2.14
#